data_AF-Q83XU6-F1
#
_entry.id   AF-Q83XU6-F1
#
_cell.length_a   1.000
_cell.length_b   1.000
_cell.length_c   1.000
_cell.angle_alpha   90.00
_cell.angle_beta   90.00
_cell.angle_gamma   90.00
#
_symmetry.space_group_name_H-M   'P 1'
#
loop_
_entity.id
_entity.type
_entity.pdbx_description
1 polymer ?
#
loop_
_entity_poly.entity_id
_entity_poly.type
_entity_poly.pdbx_seq_one_letter_code
_entity_poly.pdbx_strand_id
1 'polypeptide(L)'
;MLDLLAFRHKIFRENLRWLPVCGNGLDRDEYDAISDNLAICLDGQVVGSVRFTPGTERYMLEKDFSRLLVPDEILYKGGASAEISRFAVDTETLGRKLTASASRLLYLSLWQWAEWNEIRWMYFVVEPSMYRRLVALGFPIRPVGVPRPLDGGVLSMAGYFDWGQIRGEVIRSLRSRVALPDACPAQWREYDYSH
;
A
#
# COMPACT_ATOMS: atom_id res chain seq x y z
N MET A 1 13.58 8.57 -6.69
CA MET A 1 13.54 8.28 -5.23
C MET A 1 13.09 9.49 -4.41
N LEU A 2 13.70 10.67 -4.56
CA LEU A 2 13.35 11.85 -3.75
C LEU A 2 11.89 12.31 -3.95
N ASP A 3 11.37 12.28 -5.17
CA ASP A 3 9.99 12.69 -5.45
C ASP A 3 8.94 11.82 -4.73
N LEU A 4 9.21 10.52 -4.58
CA LEU A 4 8.36 9.61 -3.82
C LEU A 4 8.38 9.94 -2.32
N LEU A 5 9.55 10.23 -1.77
CA LEU A 5 9.68 10.56 -0.34
C LEU A 5 9.05 11.94 -0.04
N ALA A 6 9.15 12.89 -0.98
CA ALA A 6 8.46 14.17 -0.90
C ALA A 6 6.93 14.00 -1.00
N PHE A 7 6.46 13.18 -1.95
CA PHE A 7 5.04 12.83 -2.06
C PHE A 7 4.49 12.22 -0.76
N ARG A 8 5.22 11.25 -0.19
CA ARG A 8 4.84 10.64 1.09
C ARG A 8 4.83 11.65 2.24
N HIS A 9 5.77 12.59 2.27
CA HIS A 9 5.78 13.65 3.27
C HIS A 9 4.53 14.51 3.19
N LYS A 10 4.20 15.02 2.00
CA LYS A 10 2.95 15.76 1.73
C LYS A 10 1.73 15.01 2.26
N ILE A 11 1.58 13.74 1.88
CA ILE A 11 0.38 12.97 2.25
C ILE A 11 0.35 12.62 3.75
N PHE A 12 1.39 11.97 4.28
CA PHE A 12 1.34 11.37 5.62
C PHE A 12 1.66 12.34 6.75
N ARG A 13 2.45 13.40 6.49
CA ARG A 13 2.89 14.37 7.50
C ARG A 13 2.14 15.68 7.44
N GLU A 14 1.88 16.21 6.24
CA GLU A 14 1.22 17.51 6.09
C GLU A 14 -0.32 17.36 6.08
N ASN A 15 -0.84 16.50 5.20
CA ASN A 15 -2.28 16.36 4.98
C ASN A 15 -2.96 15.51 6.06
N LEU A 16 -2.48 14.26 6.23
CA LEU A 16 -3.06 13.30 7.19
C LEU A 16 -2.56 13.53 8.62
N ARG A 17 -1.38 14.14 8.78
CA ARG A 17 -0.76 14.45 10.08
C ARG A 17 -0.59 13.22 10.99
N TRP A 18 -0.37 12.05 10.40
CA TRP A 18 -0.12 10.81 11.15
C TRP A 18 1.27 10.81 11.80
N LEU A 19 2.21 11.55 11.19
CA LEU A 19 3.57 11.73 11.68
C LEU A 19 3.92 13.23 11.72
N PRO A 20 4.82 13.67 12.62
CA PRO A 20 5.27 15.06 12.64
C PRO A 20 5.93 15.48 11.32
N VAL A 21 5.82 16.76 10.94
CA VAL A 21 6.48 17.29 9.74
C VAL A 21 8.00 17.23 9.91
N CYS A 22 8.69 16.70 8.90
CA CYS A 22 10.16 16.68 8.85
C CYS A 22 10.68 17.93 8.13
N GLY A 23 11.71 18.58 8.68
CA GLY A 23 12.27 19.82 8.15
C GLY A 23 12.97 19.69 6.79
N ASN A 24 13.33 18.48 6.37
CA ASN A 24 13.90 18.21 5.04
C ASN A 24 12.83 17.93 3.96
N GLY A 25 11.53 17.93 4.32
CA GLY A 25 10.45 17.68 3.36
C GLY A 25 10.33 16.23 2.87
N LEU A 26 10.97 15.26 3.53
CA LEU A 26 10.99 13.86 3.08
C LEU A 26 10.42 12.93 4.16
N ASP A 27 9.56 11.98 3.76
CA ASP A 27 9.09 10.89 4.63
C ASP A 27 9.90 9.63 4.36
N ARG A 28 10.88 9.37 5.21
CA ARG A 28 11.71 8.17 5.20
C ARG A 28 11.71 7.52 6.58
N ASP A 29 11.63 6.20 6.62
CA ASP A 29 11.78 5.39 7.83
C ASP A 29 12.72 4.19 7.59
N GLU A 30 12.90 3.35 8.60
CA GLU A 30 13.82 2.20 8.55
C GLU A 30 13.38 1.12 7.56
N TYR A 31 12.09 1.01 7.25
CA TYR A 31 11.55 -0.02 6.37
C TYR A 31 11.85 0.28 4.89
N ASP A 32 12.18 1.51 4.54
CA ASP A 32 12.54 1.90 3.18
C ASP A 32 13.80 1.20 2.65
N ALA A 33 14.66 0.69 3.54
CA ALA A 33 15.87 -0.04 3.14
C ALA A 33 15.61 -1.52 2.80
N ILE A 34 14.46 -2.06 3.19
CA ILE A 34 14.13 -3.50 3.12
C ILE A 34 12.83 -3.75 2.32
N SER A 35 12.35 -2.74 1.60
CA SER A 35 11.05 -2.76 0.93
C SER A 35 11.15 -2.29 -0.50
N ASP A 36 10.30 -2.86 -1.35
CA ASP A 36 10.05 -2.36 -2.69
C ASP A 36 9.06 -1.21 -2.65
N ASN A 37 9.19 -0.26 -3.57
CA ASN A 37 8.27 0.85 -3.70
C ASN A 37 7.69 0.91 -5.12
N LEU A 38 6.39 1.18 -5.20
CA LEU A 38 5.70 1.49 -6.45
C LEU A 38 5.10 2.88 -6.36
N ALA A 39 5.31 3.67 -7.41
CA ALA A 39 4.73 4.99 -7.57
C ALA A 39 3.91 5.05 -8.87
N ILE A 40 2.79 5.76 -8.84
CA ILE A 40 2.08 6.19 -10.04
C ILE A 40 2.53 7.61 -10.34
N CYS A 41 3.02 7.83 -11.56
CA CYS A 41 3.39 9.16 -12.04
C CYS A 41 2.40 9.64 -13.09
N LEU A 42 2.02 10.91 -13.00
CA LEU A 42 1.22 11.63 -14.00
C LEU A 42 1.95 12.93 -14.32
N ASP A 43 2.26 13.17 -15.59
CA ASP A 43 2.98 14.36 -16.06
C ASP A 43 4.29 14.65 -15.28
N GLY A 44 5.04 13.59 -14.98
CA GLY A 44 6.30 13.66 -14.23
C GLY A 44 6.16 13.86 -12.71
N GLN A 45 4.94 13.91 -12.18
CA GLN A 45 4.66 14.06 -10.75
C GLN A 45 4.15 12.75 -10.14
N VAL A 46 4.62 12.41 -8.93
CA VAL A 46 4.09 11.26 -8.18
C VAL A 46 2.70 11.62 -7.66
N VAL A 47 1.70 10.81 -8.03
CA VAL A 47 0.29 11.02 -7.66
C VAL A 47 -0.29 9.85 -6.87
N GLY A 48 0.47 8.79 -6.68
CA GLY A 48 0.11 7.68 -5.80
C GLY A 48 1.31 6.82 -5.48
N SER A 49 1.27 6.13 -4.34
CA SER A 49 2.34 5.23 -3.91
C SER A 49 1.82 4.04 -3.12
N VAL A 50 2.62 2.98 -3.09
CA VAL A 50 2.55 1.90 -2.10
C VAL A 50 3.95 1.31 -1.90
N ARG A 51 4.23 0.88 -0.67
CA ARG A 51 5.45 0.17 -0.29
C ARG A 51 5.12 -1.28 0.05
N PHE A 52 5.94 -2.21 -0.42
CA PHE A 52 5.83 -3.65 -0.18
C PHE A 52 7.02 -4.15 0.62
N THR A 53 6.75 -4.72 1.79
CA THR A 53 7.77 -5.31 2.67
C THR A 53 7.67 -6.84 2.59
N PRO A 54 8.70 -7.56 2.11
CA PRO A 54 8.68 -9.03 2.02
C PRO A 54 8.53 -9.69 3.39
N GLY A 55 7.89 -10.86 3.45
CA GLY A 55 7.64 -11.56 4.71
C GLY A 55 8.82 -12.26 5.35
N THR A 56 9.99 -12.21 4.72
CA THR A 56 11.27 -12.52 5.36
C THR A 56 11.76 -11.38 6.24
N GLU A 57 11.26 -10.16 6.04
CA GLU A 57 11.63 -8.96 6.77
C GLU A 57 10.65 -8.66 7.90
N ARG A 58 11.04 -7.80 8.85
CA ARG A 58 10.17 -7.37 9.95
C ARG A 58 9.14 -6.35 9.47
N TYR A 59 7.87 -6.56 9.79
CA TYR A 59 6.75 -5.68 9.41
C TYR A 59 6.55 -4.53 10.39
N MET A 60 5.96 -3.43 9.90
CA MET A 60 5.40 -2.37 10.75
C MET A 60 4.33 -2.92 11.68
N LEU A 61 3.51 -3.86 11.21
CA LEU A 61 2.48 -4.53 12.00
C LEU A 61 3.05 -5.24 13.23
N GLU A 62 4.26 -5.80 13.12
CA GLU A 62 4.92 -6.51 14.22
C GLU A 62 5.57 -5.57 15.24
N LYS A 63 6.05 -4.40 14.80
CA LYS A 63 6.81 -3.47 15.64
C LYS A 63 5.97 -2.29 16.11
N ASP A 64 5.39 -1.55 15.17
CA ASP A 64 4.74 -0.26 15.41
C ASP A 64 3.24 -0.40 15.68
N PHE A 65 2.61 -1.44 15.14
CA PHE A 65 1.16 -1.65 15.24
C PHE A 65 0.75 -2.94 15.94
N SER A 66 1.67 -3.56 16.68
CA SER A 66 1.46 -4.85 17.37
C SER A 66 0.23 -4.85 18.29
N ARG A 67 -0.10 -3.71 18.90
CA ARG A 67 -1.32 -3.54 19.73
C ARG A 67 -2.65 -3.76 18.99
N LEU A 68 -2.65 -3.74 17.65
CA LEU A 68 -3.84 -4.03 16.86
C LEU A 68 -4.16 -5.53 16.83
N LEU A 69 -3.15 -6.38 17.00
CA LEU A 69 -3.31 -7.83 16.94
C LEU A 69 -4.12 -8.33 18.13
N VAL A 70 -4.95 -9.36 17.91
CA VAL A 70 -5.53 -10.10 19.03
C VAL A 70 -4.44 -10.91 19.75
N PRO A 71 -4.61 -11.23 21.04
CA PRO A 71 -3.68 -12.11 21.74
C PRO A 71 -3.48 -13.41 20.95
N ASP A 72 -2.24 -13.88 20.90
CA ASP A 72 -1.82 -15.12 20.23
C ASP A 72 -2.04 -15.16 18.71
N GLU A 73 -2.32 -14.02 18.07
CA GLU A 73 -2.36 -13.93 16.61
C GLU A 73 -0.96 -14.21 16.02
N ILE A 74 -0.89 -15.19 15.12
CA ILE A 74 0.34 -15.56 14.42
C ILE A 74 0.25 -15.04 12.99
N LEU A 75 1.13 -14.11 12.65
CA LEU A 75 1.29 -13.66 11.26
C LEU A 75 1.93 -14.77 10.43
N TYR A 76 1.40 -15.03 9.24
CA TYR A 76 2.06 -15.86 8.25
C TYR A 76 3.28 -15.10 7.74
N LYS A 77 4.47 -15.61 8.05
CA LYS A 77 5.77 -15.07 7.62
C LYS A 77 6.43 -15.98 6.58
N GLY A 78 7.46 -15.48 5.90
CA GLY A 78 8.20 -16.19 4.86
C GLY A 78 7.85 -15.74 3.44
N GLY A 79 8.33 -16.50 2.44
CA GLY A 79 8.32 -16.10 1.03
C GLY A 79 6.94 -15.87 0.42
N ALA A 80 5.89 -16.51 0.94
CA ALA A 80 4.51 -16.35 0.44
C ALA A 80 3.73 -15.22 1.15
N SER A 81 4.42 -14.33 1.88
CA SER A 81 3.79 -13.26 2.66
C SER A 81 4.48 -11.92 2.43
N ALA A 82 3.71 -10.83 2.54
CA ALA A 82 4.22 -9.47 2.49
C ALA A 82 3.37 -8.54 3.38
N GLU A 83 3.89 -7.36 3.71
CA GLU A 83 3.11 -6.24 4.24
C GLU A 83 3.07 -5.12 3.20
N ILE A 84 1.95 -4.42 3.11
CA ILE A 84 1.88 -3.13 2.42
C ILE A 84 1.73 -1.99 3.41
N SER A 85 2.48 -0.93 3.12
CA SER A 85 2.43 0.33 3.86
C SER A 85 2.50 1.50 2.89
N ARG A 86 2.28 2.72 3.39
CA ARG A 86 2.38 3.95 2.60
C ARG A 86 1.52 3.95 1.32
N PHE A 87 0.35 3.30 1.39
CA PHE A 87 -0.68 3.35 0.36
C PHE A 87 -1.32 4.73 0.34
N ALA A 88 -1.12 5.50 -0.72
CA ALA A 88 -1.62 6.87 -0.84
C ALA A 88 -1.94 7.23 -2.29
N VAL A 89 -2.91 8.13 -2.47
CA VAL A 89 -3.24 8.78 -3.74
C VAL A 89 -3.45 10.26 -3.46
N ASP A 90 -2.93 11.14 -4.33
CA ASP A 90 -3.14 12.58 -4.21
C ASP A 90 -4.60 12.95 -4.53
N THR A 91 -5.46 12.96 -3.51
CA THR A 91 -6.88 13.29 -3.68
C THR A 91 -7.14 14.79 -3.83
N GLU A 92 -6.18 15.64 -3.46
CA GLU A 92 -6.33 17.10 -3.49
C GLU A 92 -5.98 17.65 -4.85
N THR A 93 -4.89 17.16 -5.44
CA THR A 93 -4.43 17.60 -6.77
C THR A 93 -5.18 16.86 -7.88
N LEU A 94 -5.56 15.60 -7.67
CA LEU A 94 -6.32 14.86 -8.66
C LEU A 94 -7.82 15.15 -8.55
N GLY A 95 -8.45 15.44 -9.68
CA GLY A 95 -9.92 15.42 -9.77
C GLY A 95 -10.48 14.00 -9.52
N ARG A 96 -11.71 13.93 -9.00
CA ARG A 96 -12.39 12.68 -8.56
C ARG A 96 -12.24 11.48 -9.51
N LYS A 97 -12.33 11.71 -10.83
CA LYS A 97 -12.20 10.64 -11.84
C LYS A 97 -10.78 10.06 -11.84
N LEU A 98 -9.75 10.91 -11.85
CA LEU A 98 -8.35 10.51 -11.84
C LEU A 98 -7.96 9.85 -10.52
N THR A 99 -8.42 10.39 -9.38
CA THR A 99 -8.24 9.75 -8.08
C THR A 99 -8.76 8.31 -8.09
N ALA A 100 -9.98 8.10 -8.60
CA ALA A 100 -10.58 6.78 -8.68
C ALA A 100 -9.82 5.84 -9.63
N SER A 101 -9.27 6.35 -10.73
CA SER A 101 -8.40 5.57 -11.62
C SER A 101 -7.07 5.20 -10.96
N ALA A 102 -6.41 6.15 -10.31
CA ALA A 102 -5.15 5.94 -9.60
C ALA A 102 -5.30 4.94 -8.45
N SER A 103 -6.36 5.05 -7.63
CA SER A 103 -6.63 4.06 -6.58
C SER A 103 -6.85 2.65 -7.16
N ARG A 104 -7.58 2.52 -8.27
CA ARG A 104 -7.77 1.21 -8.92
C ARG A 104 -6.47 0.66 -9.48
N LEU A 105 -5.62 1.51 -10.05
CA LEU A 105 -4.31 1.11 -10.54
C LEU A 105 -3.41 0.62 -9.41
N LEU A 106 -3.40 1.31 -8.25
CA LEU A 106 -2.70 0.81 -7.07
C LEU A 106 -3.30 -0.53 -6.59
N TYR A 107 -4.62 -0.67 -6.51
CA TYR A 107 -5.22 -1.95 -6.12
C TYR A 107 -4.86 -3.10 -7.07
N LEU A 108 -4.83 -2.84 -8.39
CA LEU A 108 -4.36 -3.81 -9.37
C LEU A 108 -2.88 -4.13 -9.19
N SER A 109 -2.05 -3.13 -8.87
CA SER A 109 -0.63 -3.35 -8.63
C SER A 109 -0.38 -4.19 -7.39
N LEU A 110 -1.22 -4.10 -6.35
CA LEU A 110 -1.13 -5.01 -5.19
C LEU A 110 -1.26 -6.47 -5.62
N TRP A 111 -2.32 -6.78 -6.37
CA TRP A 111 -2.56 -8.13 -6.88
C TRP A 111 -1.45 -8.57 -7.84
N GLN A 112 -1.07 -7.71 -8.78
CA GLN A 112 -0.07 -8.07 -9.78
C GLN A 112 1.32 -8.27 -9.18
N TRP A 113 1.71 -7.45 -8.21
CA TRP A 113 2.94 -7.63 -7.44
C TRP A 113 2.88 -8.91 -6.62
N ALA A 114 1.73 -9.23 -6.02
CA ALA A 114 1.54 -10.49 -5.30
C ALA A 114 1.73 -11.72 -6.20
N GLU A 115 1.15 -11.71 -7.40
CA GLU A 115 1.31 -12.81 -8.37
C GLU A 115 2.77 -12.98 -8.80
N TRP A 116 3.48 -11.88 -9.09
CA TRP A 116 4.89 -11.95 -9.51
C TRP A 116 5.84 -12.47 -8.44
N ASN A 117 5.50 -12.27 -7.17
CA ASN A 117 6.33 -12.65 -6.03
C ASN A 117 5.75 -13.85 -5.24
N GLU A 118 4.77 -14.56 -5.82
CA GLU A 118 4.13 -15.74 -5.21
C GLU A 118 3.55 -15.47 -3.80
N ILE A 119 3.05 -14.25 -3.58
CA ILE A 119 2.51 -13.80 -2.29
C ILE A 119 1.06 -14.24 -2.15
N ARG A 120 0.81 -15.06 -1.13
CA ARG A 120 -0.54 -15.45 -0.72
C ARG A 120 -1.14 -14.49 0.30
N TRP A 121 -0.37 -14.09 1.31
CA TRP A 121 -0.86 -13.28 2.42
C TRP A 121 -0.23 -11.90 2.39
N MET A 122 -1.04 -10.85 2.21
CA MET A 122 -0.56 -9.48 2.16
C MET A 122 -1.18 -8.65 3.28
N TYR A 123 -0.41 -8.36 4.32
CA TYR A 123 -0.83 -7.63 5.51
C TYR A 123 -0.92 -6.12 5.28
N PHE A 124 -1.80 -5.45 6.02
CA PHE A 124 -1.96 -4.01 6.00
C PHE A 124 -2.54 -3.48 7.31
N VAL A 125 -2.34 -2.19 7.56
CA VAL A 125 -3.01 -1.42 8.61
C VAL A 125 -3.73 -0.24 7.96
N VAL A 126 -5.03 -0.10 8.25
CA VAL A 126 -5.88 0.94 7.65
C VAL A 126 -6.92 1.43 8.65
N GLU A 127 -7.52 2.59 8.37
CA GLU A 127 -8.74 3.02 9.05
C GLU A 127 -9.93 2.09 8.74
N PRO A 128 -10.90 1.92 9.67
CA PRO A 128 -12.08 1.10 9.43
C PRO A 128 -12.91 1.49 8.20
N SER A 129 -12.90 2.77 7.81
CA SER A 129 -13.57 3.25 6.60
C SER A 129 -12.94 2.68 5.33
N MET A 130 -11.61 2.61 5.28
CA MET A 130 -10.86 1.99 4.19
C MET A 130 -11.03 0.47 4.20
N TYR A 131 -11.02 -0.18 5.37
CA TYR A 131 -11.31 -1.60 5.47
C TYR A 131 -12.68 -1.95 4.86
N ARG A 132 -13.72 -1.21 5.24
CA ARG A 132 -15.07 -1.38 4.65
C ARG A 132 -15.09 -1.16 3.14
N ARG A 133 -14.30 -0.21 2.63
CA ARG A 133 -14.15 0.02 1.18
C ARG A 133 -13.55 -1.19 0.49
N LEU A 134 -12.49 -1.79 1.05
CA LEU A 134 -11.86 -2.99 0.49
C LEU A 134 -12.84 -4.17 0.48
N VAL A 135 -13.63 -4.37 1.55
CA VAL A 135 -14.72 -5.36 1.58
C VAL A 135 -15.75 -5.09 0.48
N ALA A 136 -16.21 -3.84 0.35
CA ALA A 136 -17.21 -3.46 -0.66
C ALA A 136 -16.72 -3.63 -2.11
N LEU A 137 -15.41 -3.58 -2.34
CA LEU A 137 -14.79 -3.88 -3.63
C LEU A 137 -14.67 -5.39 -3.91
N GLY A 138 -14.97 -6.24 -2.93
CA GLY A 138 -14.93 -7.70 -3.05
C GLY A 138 -13.55 -8.31 -2.81
N PHE A 139 -12.61 -7.57 -2.21
CA PHE A 139 -11.30 -8.14 -1.88
C PHE A 139 -11.42 -9.22 -0.80
N PRO A 140 -10.64 -10.32 -0.91
CA PRO A 140 -10.64 -11.42 0.05
C PRO A 140 -9.81 -11.05 1.29
N ILE A 141 -10.29 -10.09 2.08
CA ILE A 141 -9.57 -9.63 3.28
C ILE A 141 -10.09 -10.31 4.54
N ARG A 142 -9.16 -10.54 5.48
CA ARG A 142 -9.47 -11.06 6.83
C ARG A 142 -8.88 -10.15 7.89
N PRO A 143 -9.63 -9.84 8.98
CA PRO A 143 -9.08 -9.09 10.09
C PRO A 143 -8.15 -9.98 10.92
N VAL A 144 -7.13 -9.40 11.52
CA VAL A 144 -6.19 -10.08 12.45
C VAL A 144 -6.20 -9.45 13.84
N GLY A 145 -7.19 -8.59 14.07
CA GLY A 145 -7.16 -7.61 15.13
C GLY A 145 -8.51 -6.93 15.33
N VAL A 146 -8.63 -6.24 16.46
CA VAL A 146 -9.76 -5.36 16.74
C VAL A 146 -9.37 -3.92 16.46
N PRO A 147 -10.29 -3.07 15.95
CA PRO A 147 -10.00 -1.66 15.77
C PRO A 147 -9.60 -0.99 17.09
N ARG A 148 -8.46 -0.29 17.10
CA ARG A 148 -7.99 0.48 18.26
C ARG A 148 -7.40 1.82 17.81
N PRO A 149 -7.47 2.86 18.65
CA PRO A 149 -6.80 4.12 18.36
C PRO A 149 -5.28 3.95 18.33
N LEU A 150 -4.70 4.46 17.24
CA LEU A 150 -3.35 4.97 16.97
C LEU A 150 -2.79 5.91 18.05
N ASP A 151 -1.47 6.09 18.06
CA ASP A 151 -0.88 7.34 18.58
C ASP A 151 -1.37 8.46 17.67
N GLY A 152 -1.74 9.60 18.26
CA GLY A 152 -2.49 10.64 17.54
C GLY A 152 -4.00 10.38 17.42
N GLY A 153 -4.53 9.30 18.01
CA GLY A 153 -5.97 9.07 18.16
C GLY A 153 -6.69 8.50 16.94
N VAL A 154 -5.96 8.18 15.86
CA VAL A 154 -6.56 7.64 14.62
C VAL A 154 -6.99 6.19 14.82
N LEU A 155 -8.30 5.93 14.77
CA LEU A 155 -8.83 4.57 14.86
C LEU A 155 -8.35 3.73 13.68
N SER A 156 -7.60 2.67 13.97
CA SER A 156 -6.96 1.82 12.97
C SER A 156 -7.25 0.35 13.22
N MET A 157 -7.19 -0.46 12.17
CA MET A 157 -7.35 -1.90 12.24
C MET A 157 -6.41 -2.60 11.25
N ALA A 158 -6.01 -3.82 11.60
CA ALA A 158 -5.13 -4.64 10.81
C ALA A 158 -5.88 -5.79 10.13
N GLY A 159 -5.42 -6.17 8.94
CA GLY A 159 -5.90 -7.32 8.21
C GLY A 159 -4.90 -7.77 7.15
N TYR A 160 -5.26 -8.81 6.41
CA TYR A 160 -4.51 -9.24 5.23
C TYR A 160 -5.43 -9.59 4.07
N PHE A 161 -4.93 -9.46 2.84
CA PHE A 161 -5.50 -10.09 1.66
C PHE A 161 -5.06 -11.57 1.63
N ASP A 162 -6.01 -12.50 1.44
CA ASP A 162 -5.73 -13.89 1.04
C ASP A 162 -5.89 -13.99 -0.48
N TRP A 163 -4.79 -13.74 -1.20
CA TRP A 163 -4.81 -13.73 -2.66
C TRP A 163 -5.21 -15.07 -3.27
N GLY A 164 -5.04 -16.19 -2.54
CA GLY A 164 -5.54 -17.50 -2.96
C GLY A 164 -7.08 -17.58 -3.05
N GLN A 165 -7.80 -16.58 -2.53
CA GLN A 165 -9.27 -16.48 -2.58
C GLN A 165 -9.75 -15.37 -3.53
N ILE A 166 -8.84 -14.71 -4.28
CA ILE A 166 -9.23 -13.62 -5.18
C ILE A 166 -10.11 -14.13 -6.32
N ARG A 167 -11.27 -13.50 -6.49
CA ARG A 167 -12.18 -13.84 -7.60
C ARG A 167 -11.77 -13.04 -8.83
N GLY A 168 -11.65 -13.71 -9.98
CA GLY A 168 -11.28 -13.04 -11.24
C GLY A 168 -12.22 -11.89 -11.66
N GLU A 169 -13.47 -11.89 -11.19
CA GLU A 169 -14.42 -10.77 -11.39
C GLU A 169 -13.96 -9.46 -10.73
N VAL A 170 -13.31 -9.54 -9.57
CA VAL A 170 -12.77 -8.38 -8.86
C VAL A 170 -11.67 -7.74 -9.70
N ILE A 171 -10.75 -8.56 -10.21
CA ILE A 171 -9.66 -8.12 -11.08
C ILE A 171 -10.21 -7.52 -12.38
N ARG A 172 -11.21 -8.17 -13.01
CA ARG A 172 -11.89 -7.63 -14.21
C ARG A 172 -12.56 -6.28 -13.94
N SER A 173 -13.25 -6.15 -12.81
CA SER A 173 -13.91 -4.91 -12.39
C SER A 173 -12.91 -3.76 -12.24
N LEU A 174 -11.78 -4.03 -11.58
CA LEU A 174 -10.71 -3.04 -11.43
C LEU A 174 -10.14 -2.62 -12.80
N ARG A 175 -9.85 -3.58 -13.69
CA ARG A 175 -9.34 -3.31 -15.05
C ARG A 175 -10.31 -2.49 -15.90
N SER A 176 -11.60 -2.84 -15.91
CA SER A 176 -12.63 -2.21 -16.77
C SER A 176 -12.81 -0.71 -16.55
N ARG A 177 -12.35 -0.20 -15.41
CA ARG A 177 -12.50 1.20 -14.99
C ARG A 177 -11.17 1.94 -14.87
N VAL A 178 -10.06 1.26 -15.18
CA VAL A 178 -8.77 1.90 -15.47
C VAL A 178 -8.79 2.19 -16.98
N ALA A 179 -9.57 3.20 -17.37
CA ALA A 179 -9.51 3.69 -18.74
C ALA A 179 -8.12 4.29 -18.96
N LEU A 180 -7.32 3.67 -19.83
CA LEU A 180 -6.06 4.21 -20.31
C LEU A 180 -6.17 4.26 -21.84
N PRO A 181 -6.22 5.47 -22.44
CA PRO A 181 -5.98 5.59 -23.87
C PRO A 181 -4.54 5.17 -24.23
N ASP A 182 -3.51 5.38 -23.39
CA ASP A 182 -2.12 5.19 -23.83
C ASP A 182 -1.05 4.86 -22.75
N ALA A 183 -1.39 4.45 -21.52
CA ALA A 183 -0.32 4.16 -20.54
C ALA A 183 0.32 2.79 -20.77
N CYS A 184 1.49 2.80 -21.41
CA CYS A 184 2.43 1.68 -21.45
C CYS A 184 3.05 1.49 -20.04
N PRO A 185 2.96 0.30 -19.42
CA PRO A 185 3.70 0.03 -18.20
C PRO A 185 5.19 -0.13 -18.52
N ALA A 186 5.98 0.91 -18.26
CA ALA A 186 7.44 0.80 -18.27
C ALA A 186 7.90 0.06 -17.00
N GLN A 187 8.31 -1.20 -17.13
CA GLN A 187 9.08 -1.90 -16.11
C GLN A 187 10.51 -1.34 -16.10
N TRP A 188 10.93 -0.75 -14.99
CA TRP A 188 12.33 -0.42 -14.75
C TRP A 188 12.99 -1.61 -14.03
N ARG A 189 14.00 -2.21 -14.67
CA ARG A 189 14.96 -3.12 -14.02
C ARG A 189 16.28 -2.37 -13.91
N GLU A 190 16.63 -1.87 -12.74
CA GLU A 190 17.99 -1.43 -12.45
C GLU A 190 18.82 -2.64 -11.99
N TYR A 191 19.43 -3.35 -12.94
CA TYR A 191 20.67 -4.09 -12.71
C TYR A 191 21.42 -4.18 -14.04
N ASP A 192 22.11 -3.09 -14.38
CA ASP A 192 23.26 -3.15 -15.29
C ASP A 192 24.38 -2.30 -14.67
N TYR A 193 25.02 -2.86 -13.65
CA TYR A 193 26.37 -2.47 -13.30
C TYR A 193 27.32 -3.45 -14.00
N SER A 194 27.49 -3.26 -15.31
CA SER A 194 28.77 -3.51 -15.94
C SER A 194 29.55 -2.20 -15.81
N HIS A 195 30.62 -2.22 -14.99
CA HIS A 195 31.93 -1.53 -15.11
C HIS A 195 32.72 -1.83 -13.83
#